data_AF-A0ABD5B784-F1
#
_entry.id   AF-A0ABD5B784-F1
#
_cell.length_a   1.000
_cell.length_b   1.000
_cell.length_c   1.000
_cell.angle_alpha   90.00
_cell.angle_beta   90.00
_cell.angle_gamma   90.00
#
_symmetry.space_group_name_H-M   'P 1'
#
loop_
_entity.id
_entity.type
_entity.pdbx_description
1 polymer ?
#
loop_
_entity_poly.entity_id
_entity_poly.type
_entity_poly.pdbx_seq_one_letter_code
_entity_poly.pdbx_strand_id
1 'polypeptide(L)'
;MKTIKYLFFAICMLVLHVSCERDYTPPPLNEAKYTGPLDNISIAQLKQRYTNITTPQLIEDNLVIKGIVTGNDESGNIYKQIFVQDASGGIYLGVDQNSIYASYQVGQEVYIQLKDLFMVKYGGELQIGMGSTNANRISWEMFKAKAFRNSWPNVANATPQVVELNKLTSDMVYKLVEIRGVYFVKGGKNAFTTGDAITSEQVKDASGTTLDVRTSNFSDFAKDILPVGKGTLVGMLGRYNGTWQLTLRTKVDVKNFDGKPIEPEKPQTGSFFKETFGTGTYPSGNRPKINEFKDFDMKAPVVYTDDSGVADIRSVSGDNGAHIWLPATKDVIIKVTGINTQNKGDVSLSFQLAANLFDAGSAANINNIQLKVNGVVVALPNQPLTNAGGDNSKFYTVTIPGIAQAANLTLEFISAADSNKVGFRLDNIELTGGSSNGGNPGGPIIVTPTK
;
A
#
# COMPACT_ATOMS: atom_id res chain seq x y z
N MET A 1 -12.29 -52.46 -79.84
CA MET A 1 -11.57 -52.52 -78.54
C MET A 1 -11.17 -51.15 -77.98
N LYS A 2 -10.69 -50.18 -78.79
CA LYS A 2 -10.28 -48.85 -78.29
C LYS A 2 -11.47 -48.03 -77.73
N THR A 3 -12.62 -48.06 -78.39
CA THR A 3 -13.83 -47.30 -78.00
C THR A 3 -14.43 -47.77 -76.66
N ILE A 4 -14.40 -49.08 -76.37
CA ILE A 4 -14.84 -49.65 -75.09
C ILE A 4 -13.93 -49.23 -73.94
N LYS A 5 -12.61 -49.10 -74.18
CA LYS A 5 -11.66 -48.59 -73.18
C LYS A 5 -11.91 -47.13 -72.84
N TYR A 6 -12.22 -46.28 -73.84
CA TYR A 6 -12.58 -44.89 -73.59
C TYR A 6 -13.92 -44.74 -72.86
N LEU A 7 -14.90 -45.59 -73.17
CA LEU A 7 -16.19 -45.60 -72.47
C LEU A 7 -16.05 -46.04 -71.00
N PHE A 8 -15.22 -47.06 -70.73
CA PHE A 8 -14.92 -47.51 -69.37
C PHE A 8 -14.15 -46.46 -68.57
N PHE A 9 -13.20 -45.76 -69.21
CA PHE A 9 -12.43 -44.69 -68.57
C PHE A 9 -13.31 -43.45 -68.27
N ALA A 10 -14.24 -43.11 -69.17
CA ALA A 10 -15.21 -42.03 -68.95
C ALA A 10 -16.20 -42.36 -67.81
N ILE A 11 -16.66 -43.62 -67.72
CA ILE A 11 -17.52 -44.06 -66.62
C ILE A 11 -16.76 -44.05 -65.28
N CYS A 12 -15.51 -44.50 -65.24
CA CYS A 12 -14.68 -44.42 -64.02
C CYS A 12 -14.40 -42.98 -63.56
N MET A 13 -14.23 -42.02 -64.49
CA MET A 13 -14.10 -40.59 -64.16
C MET A 13 -15.39 -39.99 -63.58
N LEU A 14 -16.56 -40.43 -64.05
CA LEU A 14 -17.86 -39.98 -63.52
C LEU A 14 -18.13 -40.47 -62.07
N VAL A 15 -17.60 -41.63 -61.67
CA VAL A 15 -17.77 -42.17 -60.31
C VAL A 15 -16.86 -41.47 -59.29
N LEU A 16 -15.79 -40.80 -59.73
CA LEU A 16 -14.87 -40.03 -58.85
C LEU A 16 -15.41 -38.65 -58.46
N HIS A 17 -16.50 -38.18 -59.06
CA HIS A 17 -17.15 -36.90 -58.72
C HIS A 17 -18.37 -37.04 -57.80
N VAL A 18 -18.71 -38.26 -57.37
CA VAL A 18 -19.67 -38.46 -56.29
C VAL A 18 -18.93 -38.34 -54.96
N SER A 19 -18.41 -37.14 -54.70
CA SER A 19 -18.09 -36.74 -53.34
C SER A 19 -19.43 -36.65 -52.62
N CYS A 20 -19.65 -37.56 -51.68
CA CYS A 20 -20.76 -37.48 -50.75
C CYS A 20 -20.47 -36.26 -49.87
N GLU A 21 -20.91 -35.07 -50.29
CA GLU A 21 -21.03 -33.94 -49.38
C GLU A 21 -22.02 -34.40 -48.30
N ARG A 22 -21.48 -34.85 -47.16
CA ARG A 22 -22.27 -34.87 -45.95
C ARG A 22 -22.63 -33.42 -45.71
N ASP A 23 -23.89 -33.07 -45.93
CA ASP A 23 -24.47 -31.84 -45.44
C ASP A 23 -24.19 -31.75 -43.94
N TYR A 24 -23.08 -31.09 -43.61
CA TYR A 24 -22.74 -30.76 -42.24
C TYR A 24 -23.74 -29.70 -41.84
N THR A 25 -24.83 -30.14 -41.24
CA THR A 25 -25.72 -29.28 -40.49
C THR A 25 -25.04 -29.07 -39.13
N PRO A 26 -24.37 -27.93 -38.90
CA PRO A 26 -23.86 -27.64 -37.57
C PRO A 26 -25.03 -27.75 -36.58
N PRO A 27 -24.81 -28.36 -35.41
CA PRO A 27 -25.85 -28.39 -34.39
C PRO A 27 -26.30 -26.94 -34.12
N PRO A 28 -27.61 -26.69 -33.94
CA PRO A 28 -28.11 -25.34 -33.75
C PRO A 28 -27.45 -24.71 -32.52
N LEU A 29 -26.82 -23.55 -32.72
CA LEU A 29 -26.34 -22.69 -31.64
C LEU A 29 -27.56 -22.05 -30.97
N ASN A 30 -28.10 -22.73 -29.96
CA ASN A 30 -29.22 -22.23 -29.19
C ASN A 30 -28.69 -21.35 -28.05
N GLU A 31 -29.30 -20.18 -27.91
CA GLU A 31 -29.11 -19.33 -26.74
C GLU A 31 -29.50 -20.09 -25.48
N ALA A 32 -28.67 -20.01 -24.44
CA ALA A 32 -28.99 -20.63 -23.17
C ALA A 32 -30.20 -19.93 -22.55
N LYS A 33 -31.23 -20.68 -22.16
CA LYS A 33 -32.40 -20.14 -21.48
C LYS A 33 -32.60 -20.86 -20.15
N TYR A 34 -32.45 -20.13 -19.06
CA TYR A 34 -32.72 -20.67 -17.74
C TYR A 34 -34.22 -20.63 -17.44
N THR A 35 -34.78 -21.77 -17.03
CA THR A 35 -36.21 -21.93 -16.70
C THR A 35 -36.45 -22.42 -15.27
N GLY A 36 -35.41 -22.40 -14.43
CA GLY A 36 -35.49 -22.83 -13.03
C GLY A 36 -35.94 -21.70 -12.08
N PRO A 37 -35.83 -21.93 -10.76
CA PRO A 37 -36.17 -20.92 -9.75
C PRO A 37 -35.31 -19.66 -9.90
N LEU A 38 -35.93 -18.49 -9.75
CA LEU A 38 -35.25 -17.20 -9.76
C LEU A 38 -34.34 -17.03 -8.53
N ASP A 39 -33.45 -16.05 -8.61
CA ASP A 39 -32.62 -15.64 -7.48
C ASP A 39 -33.48 -15.18 -6.30
N ASN A 40 -33.12 -15.65 -5.11
CA ASN A 40 -33.82 -15.35 -3.86
C ASN A 40 -32.90 -14.89 -2.74
N ILE A 41 -31.60 -14.71 -3.04
CA ILE A 41 -30.61 -14.15 -2.14
C ILE A 41 -29.54 -13.42 -2.96
N SER A 42 -29.08 -12.26 -2.48
CA SER A 42 -27.92 -11.60 -3.05
C SER A 42 -26.61 -12.19 -2.53
N ILE A 43 -25.51 -11.99 -3.26
CA ILE A 43 -24.19 -12.47 -2.82
C ILE A 43 -23.78 -11.84 -1.49
N ALA A 44 -24.09 -10.55 -1.26
CA ALA A 44 -23.79 -9.91 0.01
C ALA A 44 -24.60 -10.51 1.17
N GLN A 45 -25.90 -10.79 0.97
CA GLN A 45 -26.75 -11.44 1.97
C GLN A 45 -26.27 -12.86 2.27
N LEU A 46 -25.85 -13.60 1.24
CA LEU A 46 -25.24 -14.92 1.41
C LEU A 46 -23.97 -14.83 2.26
N LYS A 47 -23.03 -13.94 1.93
CA LYS A 47 -21.79 -13.76 2.71
C LYS A 47 -22.10 -13.35 4.15
N GLN A 48 -23.08 -12.48 4.38
CA GLN A 48 -23.49 -12.05 5.72
C GLN A 48 -24.00 -13.23 6.56
N ARG A 49 -24.83 -14.11 5.99
CA ARG A 49 -25.38 -15.28 6.68
C ARG A 49 -24.30 -16.24 7.19
N TYR A 50 -23.17 -16.33 6.50
CA TYR A 50 -22.08 -17.25 6.81
C TYR A 50 -20.80 -16.55 7.34
N THR A 51 -20.88 -15.27 7.74
CA THR A 51 -19.71 -14.47 8.11
C THR A 51 -18.84 -15.09 9.23
N ASN A 52 -19.49 -15.79 10.17
CA ASN A 52 -18.88 -16.34 11.38
C ASN A 52 -18.50 -17.83 11.29
N ILE A 53 -18.64 -18.47 10.12
CA ILE A 53 -18.25 -19.89 10.01
C ILE A 53 -16.74 -20.06 10.22
N THR A 54 -16.37 -21.14 10.89
CA THR A 54 -14.97 -21.55 11.14
C THR A 54 -14.60 -22.83 10.40
N THR A 55 -15.58 -23.65 10.04
CA THR A 55 -15.46 -24.85 9.21
C THR A 55 -16.43 -24.75 8.02
N PRO A 56 -16.21 -25.54 6.94
CA PRO A 56 -17.18 -25.65 5.86
C PRO A 56 -18.60 -25.95 6.38
N GLN A 57 -19.59 -25.16 5.95
CA GLN A 57 -20.99 -25.31 6.35
C GLN A 57 -21.86 -25.63 5.14
N LEU A 58 -22.66 -26.70 5.25
CA LEU A 58 -23.65 -27.10 4.25
C LEU A 58 -24.72 -26.01 4.07
N ILE A 59 -25.09 -25.75 2.82
CA ILE A 59 -26.22 -24.89 2.47
C ILE A 59 -27.44 -25.81 2.28
N GLU A 60 -28.31 -25.85 3.29
CA GLU A 60 -29.50 -26.74 3.29
C GLU A 60 -30.71 -26.14 2.54
N ASP A 61 -30.76 -24.80 2.53
CA ASP A 61 -31.86 -24.05 1.93
C ASP A 61 -31.78 -24.06 0.40
N ASN A 62 -32.95 -24.03 -0.24
CA ASN A 62 -33.10 -23.86 -1.69
C ASN A 62 -32.79 -22.41 -2.11
N LEU A 63 -31.54 -21.99 -1.93
CA LEU A 63 -31.06 -20.67 -2.31
C LEU A 63 -30.55 -20.67 -3.75
N VAL A 64 -30.82 -19.58 -4.46
CA VAL A 64 -30.32 -19.34 -5.82
C VAL A 64 -29.74 -17.94 -5.86
N ILE A 65 -28.50 -17.83 -6.34
CA ILE A 65 -27.90 -16.54 -6.72
C ILE A 65 -27.96 -16.39 -8.23
N LYS A 66 -28.15 -15.15 -8.69
CA LYS A 66 -27.99 -14.74 -10.09
C LYS A 66 -26.85 -13.75 -10.17
N GLY A 67 -25.95 -13.93 -11.13
CA GLY A 67 -24.85 -13.01 -11.32
C GLY A 67 -24.20 -13.15 -12.68
N ILE A 68 -23.17 -12.32 -12.89
CA ILE A 68 -22.37 -12.31 -14.11
C ILE A 68 -21.02 -12.98 -13.81
N VAL A 69 -20.59 -13.88 -14.69
CA VAL A 69 -19.23 -14.42 -14.66
C VAL A 69 -18.24 -13.32 -14.99
N THR A 70 -17.31 -13.02 -14.08
CA THR A 70 -16.34 -11.93 -14.25
C THR A 70 -14.89 -12.38 -14.32
N GLY A 71 -14.59 -13.62 -13.94
CA GLY A 71 -13.28 -14.25 -14.09
C GLY A 71 -13.39 -15.78 -14.10
N ASN A 72 -12.54 -16.43 -14.86
CA ASN A 72 -12.48 -17.89 -15.00
C ASN A 72 -11.03 -18.30 -15.33
N ASP A 73 -10.82 -19.57 -15.61
CA ASP A 73 -9.50 -20.19 -15.77
C ASP A 73 -8.86 -20.04 -17.16
N GLU A 74 -9.36 -19.15 -18.01
CA GLU A 74 -8.94 -19.00 -19.42
C GLU A 74 -7.44 -18.82 -19.61
N SER A 75 -6.82 -17.90 -18.85
CA SER A 75 -5.39 -17.61 -18.99
C SER A 75 -4.49 -18.57 -18.21
N GLY A 76 -5.07 -19.41 -17.34
CA GLY A 76 -4.34 -20.20 -16.35
C GLY A 76 -3.90 -19.45 -15.08
N ASN A 77 -4.16 -18.14 -14.96
CA ASN A 77 -3.86 -17.41 -13.72
C ASN A 77 -4.83 -17.76 -12.59
N ILE A 78 -6.13 -17.72 -12.92
CA ILE A 78 -7.20 -18.26 -12.09
C ILE A 78 -7.22 -19.78 -12.33
N TYR A 79 -7.15 -20.58 -11.27
CA TYR A 79 -7.04 -22.03 -11.40
C TYR A 79 -8.24 -22.73 -10.77
N LYS A 80 -9.00 -23.46 -11.59
CA LYS A 80 -10.12 -24.29 -11.11
C LYS A 80 -11.14 -23.50 -10.29
N GLN A 81 -11.41 -22.28 -10.74
CA GLN A 81 -12.25 -21.31 -10.07
C GLN A 81 -13.05 -20.52 -11.10
N ILE A 82 -14.27 -20.14 -10.73
CA ILE A 82 -15.11 -19.22 -11.48
C ILE A 82 -15.60 -18.12 -10.53
N PHE A 83 -15.39 -16.87 -10.92
CA PHE A 83 -15.83 -15.69 -10.19
C PHE A 83 -17.15 -15.20 -10.75
N VAL A 84 -18.10 -14.96 -9.86
CA VAL A 84 -19.44 -14.46 -10.18
C VAL A 84 -19.71 -13.25 -9.29
N GLN A 85 -20.28 -12.19 -9.86
CA GLN A 85 -20.71 -11.03 -9.10
C GLN A 85 -22.13 -10.60 -9.48
N ASP A 86 -22.82 -10.05 -8.50
CA ASP A 86 -24.06 -9.30 -8.67
C ASP A 86 -23.80 -7.82 -8.26
N ALA A 87 -24.85 -7.00 -8.21
CA ALA A 87 -24.70 -5.60 -7.79
C ALA A 87 -24.18 -5.48 -6.33
N SER A 88 -24.52 -6.44 -5.47
CA SER A 88 -24.24 -6.41 -4.03
C SER A 88 -22.83 -6.88 -3.68
N GLY A 89 -22.24 -7.83 -4.41
CA GLY A 89 -20.97 -8.44 -4.02
C GLY A 89 -20.42 -9.44 -5.05
N GLY A 90 -19.21 -9.92 -4.79
CA GLY A 90 -18.56 -10.98 -5.54
C GLY A 90 -18.34 -12.24 -4.69
N ILE A 91 -18.35 -13.39 -5.36
CA ILE A 91 -17.97 -14.69 -4.80
C ILE A 91 -17.33 -15.55 -5.88
N TYR A 92 -16.46 -16.48 -5.49
CA TYR A 92 -16.01 -17.51 -6.41
C TYR A 92 -16.42 -18.91 -5.95
N LEU A 93 -16.52 -19.80 -6.93
CA LEU A 93 -16.75 -21.22 -6.75
C LEU A 93 -15.50 -21.98 -7.15
N GLY A 94 -15.00 -22.85 -6.28
CA GLY A 94 -13.94 -23.80 -6.63
C GLY A 94 -14.54 -24.99 -7.37
N VAL A 95 -14.06 -25.30 -8.58
CA VAL A 95 -14.59 -26.37 -9.43
C VAL A 95 -13.45 -27.28 -9.87
N ASP A 96 -13.59 -28.58 -9.69
CA ASP A 96 -12.55 -29.55 -10.04
C ASP A 96 -12.54 -29.87 -11.55
N GLN A 97 -12.38 -28.83 -12.37
CA GLN A 97 -12.42 -28.89 -13.82
C GLN A 97 -11.47 -27.84 -14.39
N ASN A 98 -10.73 -28.21 -15.44
CA ASN A 98 -9.99 -27.24 -16.25
C ASN A 98 -10.85 -26.79 -17.44
N SER A 99 -10.52 -25.64 -18.00
CA SER A 99 -11.21 -25.06 -19.16
C SER A 99 -12.68 -24.74 -18.89
N ILE A 100 -12.99 -24.27 -17.67
CA ILE A 100 -14.33 -23.81 -17.29
C ILE A 100 -14.77 -22.67 -18.22
N TYR A 101 -13.82 -21.80 -18.60
CA TYR A 101 -14.04 -20.68 -19.52
C TYR A 101 -14.75 -21.07 -20.83
N ALA A 102 -14.52 -22.28 -21.34
CA ALA A 102 -15.12 -22.75 -22.60
C ALA A 102 -16.64 -22.86 -22.52
N SER A 103 -17.17 -23.15 -21.32
CA SER A 103 -18.62 -23.21 -21.07
C SER A 103 -19.14 -21.93 -20.43
N TYR A 104 -18.37 -21.30 -19.54
CA TYR A 104 -18.78 -20.15 -18.73
C TYR A 104 -17.85 -18.97 -18.99
N GLN A 105 -18.15 -18.25 -20.07
CA GLN A 105 -17.36 -17.11 -20.53
C GLN A 105 -17.62 -15.87 -19.68
N VAL A 106 -16.66 -14.95 -19.64
CA VAL A 106 -16.82 -13.64 -18.99
C VAL A 106 -18.00 -12.89 -19.63
N GLY A 107 -18.87 -12.31 -18.80
CA GLY A 107 -20.09 -11.63 -19.25
C GLY A 107 -21.32 -12.52 -19.37
N GLN A 108 -21.17 -13.84 -19.17
CA GLN A 108 -22.29 -14.79 -19.10
C GLN A 108 -23.11 -14.57 -17.84
N GLU A 109 -24.43 -14.38 -17.98
CA GLU A 109 -25.35 -14.47 -16.84
C GLU A 109 -25.53 -15.93 -16.43
N VAL A 110 -25.46 -16.18 -15.12
CA VAL A 110 -25.61 -17.50 -14.52
C VAL A 110 -26.54 -17.48 -13.32
N TYR A 111 -27.32 -18.55 -13.18
CA TYR A 111 -28.07 -18.89 -11.98
C TYR A 111 -27.39 -20.07 -11.31
N ILE A 112 -27.07 -19.94 -10.02
CA ILE A 112 -26.41 -21.01 -9.26
C ILE A 112 -27.30 -21.41 -8.09
N GLN A 113 -27.76 -22.66 -8.12
CA GLN A 113 -28.49 -23.29 -7.04
C GLN A 113 -27.51 -23.77 -5.98
N LEU A 114 -27.67 -23.29 -4.75
CA LEU A 114 -26.68 -23.44 -3.69
C LEU A 114 -26.93 -24.63 -2.77
N LYS A 115 -28.15 -25.19 -2.78
CA LYS A 115 -28.47 -26.35 -1.94
C LYS A 115 -27.49 -27.51 -2.21
N ASP A 116 -27.04 -28.15 -1.14
CA ASP A 116 -26.06 -29.25 -1.12
C ASP A 116 -24.61 -28.84 -1.41
N LEU A 117 -24.35 -27.56 -1.71
CA LEU A 117 -23.01 -26.99 -1.72
C LEU A 117 -22.65 -26.50 -0.31
N PHE A 118 -21.38 -26.12 -0.14
CA PHE A 118 -20.86 -25.64 1.13
C PHE A 118 -20.38 -24.20 1.00
N MET A 119 -20.67 -23.39 2.02
CA MET A 119 -19.91 -22.18 2.29
C MET A 119 -18.61 -22.56 2.98
N VAL A 120 -17.50 -22.04 2.46
CA VAL A 120 -16.16 -22.34 2.95
C VAL A 120 -15.44 -21.03 3.21
N LYS A 121 -14.77 -20.91 4.36
CA LYS A 121 -13.92 -19.76 4.70
C LYS A 121 -12.45 -20.14 4.53
N TYR A 122 -11.75 -19.46 3.64
CA TYR A 122 -10.33 -19.68 3.39
C TYR A 122 -9.59 -18.35 3.27
N GLY A 123 -8.46 -18.21 3.96
CA GLY A 123 -7.71 -16.95 3.99
C GLY A 123 -8.48 -15.77 4.59
N GLY A 124 -9.51 -16.04 5.40
CA GLY A 124 -10.41 -15.04 5.97
C GLY A 124 -11.66 -14.74 5.13
N GLU A 125 -11.72 -15.21 3.88
CA GLU A 125 -12.77 -14.85 2.92
C GLU A 125 -13.68 -16.04 2.57
N LEU A 126 -14.96 -15.74 2.28
CA LEU A 126 -16.00 -16.72 1.98
C LEU A 126 -16.08 -17.08 0.49
N GLN A 127 -16.08 -18.38 0.19
CA GLN A 127 -16.20 -18.97 -1.15
C GLN A 127 -17.25 -20.11 -1.12
N ILE A 128 -17.68 -20.57 -2.29
CA ILE A 128 -18.57 -21.74 -2.42
C ILE A 128 -17.75 -22.95 -2.88
N GLY A 129 -18.01 -24.10 -2.27
CA GLY A 129 -17.28 -25.33 -2.50
C GLY A 129 -18.00 -26.56 -1.95
N MET A 130 -17.21 -27.52 -1.48
CA MET A 130 -17.64 -28.76 -0.81
C MET A 130 -16.97 -28.89 0.55
N GLY A 131 -17.57 -29.65 1.47
CA GLY A 131 -17.07 -29.77 2.85
C GLY A 131 -15.81 -30.63 3.05
N SER A 132 -15.50 -31.54 2.11
CA SER A 132 -14.49 -32.60 2.35
C SER A 132 -13.73 -33.08 1.09
N THR A 133 -13.82 -32.38 -0.04
CA THR A 133 -13.13 -32.75 -1.28
C THR A 133 -11.75 -32.09 -1.41
N ASN A 134 -10.98 -32.48 -2.43
CA ASN A 134 -9.69 -31.88 -2.77
C ASN A 134 -9.79 -30.34 -2.88
N ALA A 135 -9.20 -29.64 -1.91
CA ALA A 135 -9.27 -28.17 -1.77
C ALA A 135 -10.70 -27.61 -1.78
N ASN A 136 -11.68 -28.38 -1.27
CA ASN A 136 -13.10 -28.01 -1.20
C ASN A 136 -13.75 -27.72 -2.56
N ARG A 137 -13.25 -28.29 -3.66
CA ARG A 137 -13.79 -28.05 -5.01
C ARG A 137 -15.05 -28.89 -5.30
N ILE A 138 -15.98 -28.29 -6.03
CA ILE A 138 -17.19 -28.91 -6.57
C ILE A 138 -16.80 -29.78 -7.77
N SER A 139 -17.29 -31.03 -7.84
CA SER A 139 -17.05 -31.85 -9.04
C SER A 139 -17.69 -31.22 -10.27
N TRP A 140 -17.14 -31.46 -11.46
CA TRP A 140 -17.68 -30.88 -12.69
C TRP A 140 -19.14 -31.26 -12.95
N GLU A 141 -19.50 -32.51 -12.67
CA GLU A 141 -20.86 -33.02 -12.80
C GLU A 141 -21.84 -32.26 -11.90
N MET A 142 -21.49 -32.12 -10.62
CA MET A 142 -22.31 -31.39 -9.66
C MET A 142 -22.40 -29.91 -10.01
N PHE A 143 -21.30 -29.29 -10.43
CA PHE A 143 -21.31 -27.90 -10.85
C PHE A 143 -22.26 -27.67 -12.03
N LYS A 144 -22.23 -28.52 -13.07
CA LYS A 144 -23.18 -28.42 -14.20
C LYS A 144 -24.64 -28.66 -13.79
N ALA A 145 -24.89 -29.47 -12.76
CA ALA A 145 -26.23 -29.71 -12.24
C ALA A 145 -26.77 -28.54 -11.38
N LYS A 146 -25.90 -27.59 -10.99
CA LYS A 146 -26.24 -26.50 -10.06
C LYS A 146 -26.06 -25.11 -10.69
N ALA A 147 -25.13 -24.94 -11.62
CA ALA A 147 -24.86 -23.69 -12.33
C ALA A 147 -25.46 -23.75 -13.74
N PHE A 148 -26.34 -22.80 -14.04
CA PHE A 148 -27.08 -22.74 -15.30
C PHE A 148 -26.81 -21.41 -15.99
N ARG A 149 -26.49 -21.46 -17.28
CA ARG A 149 -26.26 -20.28 -18.12
C ARG A 149 -27.60 -19.69 -18.56
N ASN A 150 -27.67 -18.37 -18.65
CA ASN A 150 -28.79 -17.66 -19.23
C ASN A 150 -28.30 -16.58 -20.21
N SER A 151 -28.97 -16.49 -21.35
CA SER A 151 -28.62 -15.64 -22.49
C SER A 151 -27.24 -15.93 -23.09
N TRP A 152 -26.88 -15.23 -24.17
CA TRP A 152 -25.50 -15.22 -24.68
C TRP A 152 -24.53 -14.46 -23.76
N PRO A 153 -23.24 -14.83 -23.71
CA PRO A 153 -22.24 -14.05 -22.97
C PRO A 153 -22.05 -12.68 -23.62
N ASN A 154 -22.05 -11.63 -22.81
CA ASN A 154 -21.76 -10.27 -23.25
C ASN A 154 -20.75 -9.63 -22.31
N VAL A 155 -19.52 -9.41 -22.80
CA VAL A 155 -18.41 -8.85 -22.02
C VAL A 155 -18.75 -7.49 -21.40
N ALA A 156 -19.66 -6.71 -22.00
CA ALA A 156 -20.13 -5.44 -21.44
C ALA A 156 -20.80 -5.61 -20.05
N ASN A 157 -21.35 -6.79 -19.75
CA ASN A 157 -21.92 -7.10 -18.45
C ASN A 157 -20.85 -7.22 -17.34
N ALA A 158 -19.60 -7.52 -17.71
CA ALA A 158 -18.46 -7.64 -16.80
C ALA A 158 -17.67 -6.32 -16.70
N THR A 159 -18.36 -5.21 -16.42
CA THR A 159 -17.73 -3.90 -16.27
C THR A 159 -17.02 -3.79 -14.91
N PRO A 160 -15.72 -3.42 -14.86
CA PRO A 160 -15.00 -3.28 -13.60
C PRO A 160 -15.45 -2.06 -12.80
N GLN A 161 -15.46 -2.18 -11.47
CA GLN A 161 -15.63 -1.04 -10.57
C GLN A 161 -14.30 -0.28 -10.45
N VAL A 162 -14.29 1.01 -10.78
CA VAL A 162 -13.09 1.85 -10.57
C VAL A 162 -12.90 2.10 -9.08
N VAL A 163 -11.70 1.82 -8.55
CA VAL A 163 -11.39 1.96 -7.11
C VAL A 163 -10.01 2.61 -6.90
N GLU A 164 -9.84 3.19 -5.72
CA GLU A 164 -8.55 3.70 -5.22
C GLU A 164 -7.99 2.72 -4.18
N LEU A 165 -6.67 2.50 -4.15
CA LEU A 165 -6.05 1.52 -3.25
C LEU A 165 -6.30 1.81 -1.76
N ASN A 166 -6.35 3.08 -1.38
CA ASN A 166 -6.62 3.51 0.00
C ASN A 166 -8.11 3.46 0.40
N LYS A 167 -9.00 3.07 -0.51
CA LYS A 167 -10.46 2.98 -0.29
C LYS A 167 -11.01 1.56 -0.48
N LEU A 168 -10.15 0.55 -0.50
CA LEU A 168 -10.56 -0.85 -0.61
C LEU A 168 -11.28 -1.32 0.67
N THR A 169 -12.44 -1.94 0.51
CA THR A 169 -13.30 -2.43 1.60
C THR A 169 -13.67 -3.90 1.39
N SER A 170 -14.02 -4.61 2.47
CA SER A 170 -14.26 -6.07 2.45
C SER A 170 -15.44 -6.50 1.56
N ASP A 171 -16.41 -5.62 1.33
CA ASP A 171 -17.53 -5.88 0.40
C ASP A 171 -17.09 -5.92 -1.08
N MET A 172 -15.91 -5.38 -1.40
CA MET A 172 -15.33 -5.44 -2.74
C MET A 172 -14.60 -6.76 -3.02
N VAL A 173 -14.37 -7.61 -2.01
CA VAL A 173 -13.68 -8.89 -2.20
C VAL A 173 -14.44 -9.76 -3.20
N TYR A 174 -13.71 -10.24 -4.21
CA TYR A 174 -14.13 -11.00 -5.38
C TYR A 174 -14.95 -10.24 -6.42
N LYS A 175 -15.06 -8.91 -6.32
CA LYS A 175 -15.54 -8.07 -7.43
C LYS A 175 -14.41 -7.81 -8.43
N LEU A 176 -14.80 -7.62 -9.69
CA LEU A 176 -13.93 -7.11 -10.73
C LEU A 176 -13.70 -5.62 -10.51
N VAL A 177 -12.43 -5.23 -10.34
CA VAL A 177 -12.04 -3.83 -10.08
C VAL A 177 -11.07 -3.31 -11.13
N GLU A 178 -11.06 -1.99 -11.31
CA GLU A 178 -10.07 -1.25 -12.11
C GLU A 178 -9.34 -0.25 -11.21
N ILE A 179 -8.01 -0.35 -11.18
CA ILE A 179 -7.14 0.47 -10.36
C ILE A 179 -6.21 1.25 -11.29
N ARG A 180 -6.26 2.58 -11.22
CA ARG A 180 -5.55 3.48 -12.14
C ARG A 180 -4.35 4.13 -11.45
N GLY A 181 -3.36 4.51 -12.26
CA GLY A 181 -2.20 5.30 -11.80
C GLY A 181 -1.22 4.51 -10.92
N VAL A 182 -1.22 3.18 -11.03
CA VAL A 182 -0.32 2.30 -10.28
C VAL A 182 0.91 1.94 -11.10
N TYR A 183 2.00 1.59 -10.42
CA TYR A 183 3.23 1.11 -11.04
C TYR A 183 3.75 -0.13 -10.33
N PHE A 184 4.35 -1.06 -11.08
CA PHE A 184 5.06 -2.19 -10.49
C PHE A 184 6.38 -1.73 -9.89
N VAL A 185 6.65 -2.09 -8.63
CA VAL A 185 7.90 -1.74 -7.94
C VAL A 185 9.12 -2.29 -8.67
N LYS A 186 8.98 -3.46 -9.31
CA LYS A 186 10.01 -4.10 -10.13
C LYS A 186 9.70 -4.07 -11.62
N GLY A 187 8.96 -3.06 -12.08
CA GLY A 187 8.68 -2.83 -13.51
C GLY A 187 9.96 -2.81 -14.36
N GLY A 188 9.95 -3.52 -15.48
CA GLY A 188 11.10 -3.68 -16.38
C GLY A 188 12.22 -4.59 -15.87
N LYS A 189 12.12 -5.13 -14.64
CA LYS A 189 13.14 -5.98 -14.02
C LYS A 189 12.67 -7.41 -13.83
N ASN A 190 11.51 -7.58 -13.19
CA ASN A 190 10.91 -8.89 -12.96
C ASN A 190 9.91 -9.24 -14.06
N ALA A 191 9.63 -10.53 -14.23
CA ALA A 191 8.43 -11.02 -14.88
C ALA A 191 7.28 -11.17 -13.86
N PHE A 192 6.05 -11.43 -14.33
CA PHE A 192 4.91 -11.69 -13.43
C PHE A 192 5.16 -12.89 -12.51
N THR A 193 5.92 -13.88 -12.97
CA THR A 193 6.51 -14.91 -12.14
C THR A 193 8.00 -15.07 -12.38
N THR A 194 8.73 -15.39 -11.31
CA THR A 194 10.20 -15.51 -11.32
C THR A 194 10.69 -16.95 -11.17
N GLY A 195 9.79 -17.95 -11.25
CA GLY A 195 10.12 -19.36 -11.14
C GLY A 195 8.92 -20.29 -11.34
N ASP A 196 9.03 -21.52 -10.83
CA ASP A 196 8.07 -22.62 -11.04
C ASP A 196 6.92 -22.65 -10.01
N ALA A 197 6.63 -21.50 -9.39
CA ALA A 197 5.59 -21.37 -8.37
C ALA A 197 4.77 -20.08 -8.55
N ILE A 198 3.62 -20.04 -7.89
CA ILE A 198 2.81 -18.83 -7.77
C ILE A 198 3.64 -17.76 -7.03
N THR A 199 3.72 -16.56 -7.58
CA THR A 199 4.41 -15.42 -6.97
C THR A 199 3.51 -14.19 -6.88
N SER A 200 3.90 -13.25 -6.03
CA SER A 200 3.27 -11.93 -5.93
C SER A 200 4.28 -10.85 -6.29
N GLU A 201 3.88 -9.93 -7.15
CA GLU A 201 4.64 -8.72 -7.46
C GLU A 201 3.88 -7.51 -6.92
N GLN A 202 4.60 -6.54 -6.36
CA GLN A 202 3.97 -5.41 -5.69
C GLN A 202 3.76 -4.25 -6.65
N VAL A 203 2.57 -3.64 -6.59
CA VAL A 203 2.32 -2.33 -7.17
C VAL A 203 2.14 -1.26 -6.11
N LYS A 204 2.38 -0.01 -6.49
CA LYS A 204 2.14 1.17 -5.66
C LYS A 204 1.35 2.22 -6.43
N ASP A 205 0.54 3.00 -5.72
CA ASP A 205 -0.02 4.25 -6.22
C ASP A 205 0.89 5.45 -5.92
N ALA A 206 0.42 6.65 -6.23
CA ALA A 206 1.16 7.90 -5.98
C ALA A 206 1.28 8.27 -4.49
N SER A 207 0.44 7.72 -3.60
CA SER A 207 0.57 7.95 -2.14
C SER A 207 1.49 6.92 -1.47
N GLY A 208 1.96 5.92 -2.22
CA GLY A 208 2.80 4.85 -1.72
C GLY A 208 2.01 3.67 -1.14
N THR A 209 0.68 3.68 -1.24
CA THR A 209 -0.17 2.53 -0.89
C THR A 209 0.19 1.34 -1.77
N THR A 210 0.37 0.17 -1.16
CA THR A 210 0.80 -1.05 -1.86
C THR A 210 -0.35 -2.02 -2.08
N LEU A 211 -0.29 -2.77 -3.19
CA LEU A 211 -1.16 -3.92 -3.45
C LEU A 211 -0.33 -5.06 -4.05
N ASP A 212 -0.58 -6.29 -3.63
CA ASP A 212 0.06 -7.48 -4.21
C ASP A 212 -0.70 -7.94 -5.45
N VAL A 213 0.00 -8.12 -6.56
CA VAL A 213 -0.53 -8.72 -7.79
C VAL A 213 -0.06 -10.16 -7.85
N ARG A 214 -0.98 -11.10 -7.63
CA ARG A 214 -0.69 -12.53 -7.54
C ARG A 214 -0.81 -13.17 -8.92
N THR A 215 0.23 -13.89 -9.33
CA THR A 215 0.26 -14.59 -10.63
C THR A 215 0.72 -16.03 -10.48
N SER A 216 0.00 -16.96 -11.11
CA SER A 216 0.35 -18.37 -11.26
C SER A 216 1.42 -18.56 -12.34
N ASN A 217 2.37 -19.45 -12.09
CA ASN A 217 3.37 -19.85 -13.09
C ASN A 217 2.75 -20.63 -14.26
N PHE A 218 1.51 -21.10 -14.14
CA PHE A 218 0.74 -21.69 -15.23
C PHE A 218 0.02 -20.66 -16.11
N SER A 219 0.07 -19.36 -15.76
CA SER A 219 -0.53 -18.35 -16.59
C SER A 219 0.22 -18.19 -17.92
N ASP A 220 -0.52 -17.99 -19.01
CA ASP A 220 0.03 -17.69 -20.34
C ASP A 220 0.94 -16.44 -20.38
N PHE A 221 0.73 -15.46 -19.49
CA PHE A 221 1.54 -14.26 -19.34
C PHE A 221 2.58 -14.31 -18.21
N ALA A 222 2.76 -15.47 -17.56
CA ALA A 222 3.62 -15.58 -16.37
C ALA A 222 5.05 -15.10 -16.60
N LYS A 223 5.60 -15.37 -17.79
CA LYS A 223 6.99 -15.01 -18.17
C LYS A 223 7.12 -13.59 -18.74
N ASP A 224 6.03 -12.85 -18.89
CA ASP A 224 6.10 -11.50 -19.40
C ASP A 224 6.78 -10.57 -18.40
N ILE A 225 7.67 -9.71 -18.90
CA ILE A 225 8.27 -8.66 -18.08
C ILE A 225 7.18 -7.69 -17.60
N LEU A 226 7.24 -7.35 -16.31
CA LEU A 226 6.37 -6.36 -15.70
C LEU A 226 6.52 -5.03 -16.44
N PRO A 227 5.43 -4.34 -16.78
CA PRO A 227 5.51 -3.08 -17.50
C PRO A 227 6.20 -2.00 -16.64
N VAL A 228 6.90 -1.09 -17.33
CA VAL A 228 7.54 0.08 -16.73
C VAL A 228 6.53 1.23 -16.64
N GLY A 229 6.61 1.99 -15.55
CA GLY A 229 5.88 3.24 -15.38
C GLY A 229 4.48 3.10 -14.81
N LYS A 230 3.66 4.15 -14.96
CA LYS A 230 2.31 4.20 -14.40
C LYS A 230 1.29 3.72 -15.42
N GLY A 231 0.35 2.90 -14.97
CA GLY A 231 -0.73 2.38 -15.80
C GLY A 231 -1.96 2.00 -15.00
N THR A 232 -2.76 1.13 -15.60
CA THR A 232 -4.04 0.65 -15.05
C THR A 232 -4.03 -0.86 -14.96
N LEU A 233 -4.50 -1.40 -13.85
CA LEU A 233 -4.73 -2.83 -13.66
C LEU A 233 -6.22 -3.10 -13.50
N VAL A 234 -6.70 -4.14 -14.16
CA VAL A 234 -8.03 -4.71 -13.97
C VAL A 234 -7.87 -6.10 -13.35
N GLY A 235 -8.78 -6.54 -12.49
CA GLY A 235 -8.69 -7.90 -11.97
C GLY A 235 -9.67 -8.20 -10.85
N MET A 236 -9.62 -9.44 -10.38
CA MET A 236 -10.43 -9.87 -9.25
C MET A 236 -9.76 -9.42 -7.96
N LEU A 237 -10.42 -8.53 -7.22
CA LEU A 237 -9.93 -8.13 -5.91
C LEU A 237 -10.04 -9.31 -4.95
N GLY A 238 -9.00 -9.55 -4.17
CA GLY A 238 -8.97 -10.58 -3.15
C GLY A 238 -8.34 -10.07 -1.87
N ARG A 239 -8.54 -10.83 -0.80
CA ARG A 239 -7.87 -10.61 0.47
C ARG A 239 -7.45 -11.96 1.05
N TYR A 240 -6.25 -12.04 1.58
CA TYR A 240 -5.73 -13.26 2.19
C TYR A 240 -5.05 -12.93 3.52
N ASN A 241 -5.59 -13.48 4.61
CA ASN A 241 -5.12 -13.22 5.98
C ASN A 241 -4.97 -11.72 6.28
N GLY A 242 -5.92 -10.91 5.81
CA GLY A 242 -5.95 -9.46 6.02
C GLY A 242 -5.21 -8.63 4.96
N THR A 243 -4.39 -9.24 4.11
CA THR A 243 -3.61 -8.54 3.06
C THR A 243 -4.38 -8.46 1.75
N TRP A 244 -4.45 -7.28 1.15
CA TRP A 244 -5.08 -7.06 -0.15
C TRP A 244 -4.24 -7.65 -1.29
N GLN A 245 -4.91 -8.31 -2.23
CA GLN A 245 -4.28 -8.84 -3.42
C GLN A 245 -5.18 -8.68 -4.65
N LEU A 246 -4.59 -8.59 -5.83
CA LEU A 246 -5.27 -8.60 -7.12
C LEU A 246 -4.88 -9.86 -7.89
N THR A 247 -5.87 -10.56 -8.42
CA THR A 247 -5.65 -11.65 -9.39
C THR A 247 -6.07 -11.16 -10.76
N LEU A 248 -5.10 -10.99 -11.67
CA LEU A 248 -5.38 -10.64 -13.06
C LEU A 248 -6.10 -11.81 -13.75
N ARG A 249 -7.05 -11.55 -14.63
CA ARG A 249 -7.75 -12.64 -15.34
C ARG A 249 -7.00 -13.08 -16.58
N THR A 250 -6.36 -12.12 -17.25
CA THR A 250 -5.61 -12.29 -18.51
C THR A 250 -4.56 -11.18 -18.63
N LYS A 251 -3.68 -11.26 -19.64
CA LYS A 251 -2.72 -10.18 -19.91
C LYS A 251 -3.37 -8.84 -20.26
N VAL A 252 -4.53 -8.85 -20.91
CA VAL A 252 -5.19 -7.62 -21.37
C VAL A 252 -5.72 -6.77 -20.21
N ASP A 253 -5.73 -7.31 -19.00
CA ASP A 253 -6.03 -6.57 -17.78
C ASP A 253 -4.90 -5.63 -17.34
N VAL A 254 -3.71 -5.72 -17.95
CA VAL A 254 -2.57 -4.82 -17.72
C VAL A 254 -2.54 -3.76 -18.82
N LYS A 255 -2.98 -2.53 -18.51
CA LYS A 255 -3.33 -1.51 -19.50
C LYS A 255 -2.54 -0.22 -19.33
N ASN A 256 -2.26 0.45 -20.45
CA ASN A 256 -1.89 1.86 -20.49
C ASN A 256 -0.68 2.26 -19.62
N PHE A 257 0.32 1.39 -19.52
CA PHE A 257 1.57 1.73 -18.85
C PHE A 257 2.39 2.68 -19.72
N ASP A 258 2.77 3.83 -19.16
CA ASP A 258 3.43 4.91 -19.91
C ASP A 258 4.90 4.66 -20.26
N GLY A 259 5.49 3.56 -19.77
CA GLY A 259 6.87 3.18 -20.06
C GLY A 259 7.93 4.07 -19.40
N LYS A 260 7.51 5.08 -18.62
CA LYS A 260 8.43 6.02 -17.98
C LYS A 260 8.89 5.41 -16.67
N PRO A 261 10.20 5.17 -16.46
CA PRO A 261 10.68 4.69 -15.18
C PRO A 261 10.14 5.57 -14.06
N ILE A 262 9.65 4.94 -13.00
CA ILE A 262 9.32 5.68 -11.78
C ILE A 262 10.66 6.16 -11.24
N GLU A 263 10.90 7.47 -11.32
CA GLU A 263 12.09 8.04 -10.71
C GLU A 263 12.09 7.61 -9.24
N PRO A 264 13.17 7.00 -8.72
CA PRO A 264 13.28 6.82 -7.29
C PRO A 264 13.09 8.21 -6.66
N GLU A 265 12.29 8.31 -5.60
CA GLU A 265 12.15 9.57 -4.87
C GLU A 265 13.56 10.07 -4.55
N LYS A 266 13.98 11.13 -5.25
CA LYS A 266 15.27 11.76 -5.00
C LYS A 266 15.16 12.33 -3.59
N PRO A 267 16.13 12.05 -2.69
CA PRO A 267 16.12 12.65 -1.37
C PRO A 267 15.94 14.15 -1.50
N GLN A 268 14.94 14.71 -0.82
CA GLN A 268 14.75 16.16 -0.81
C GLN A 268 15.96 16.76 -0.07
N THR A 269 16.90 17.31 -0.83
CA THR A 269 18.10 17.95 -0.28
C THR A 269 17.78 19.34 0.25
N GLY A 270 18.27 19.67 1.45
CA GLY A 270 18.07 20.98 2.09
C GLY A 270 17.25 20.91 3.38
N SER A 271 16.95 22.08 3.94
CA SER A 271 16.11 22.22 5.14
C SER A 271 14.68 21.76 4.87
N PHE A 272 14.17 20.83 5.68
CA PHE A 272 12.78 20.35 5.60
C PHE A 272 12.00 20.54 6.90
N PHE A 273 12.67 20.93 7.97
CA PHE A 273 12.09 21.32 9.25
C PHE A 273 12.97 22.43 9.83
N LYS A 274 12.37 23.55 10.24
CA LYS A 274 13.08 24.64 10.91
C LYS A 274 12.16 25.37 11.87
N GLU A 275 12.53 25.39 13.14
CA GLU A 275 11.85 26.10 14.21
C GLU A 275 12.79 27.16 14.79
N THR A 276 12.43 28.42 14.62
CA THR A 276 13.11 29.61 15.15
C THR A 276 12.27 30.29 16.24
N PHE A 277 11.15 29.70 16.64
CA PHE A 277 10.19 30.22 17.63
C PHE A 277 9.58 31.58 17.24
N GLY A 278 9.73 31.99 15.99
CA GLY A 278 9.29 33.27 15.45
C GLY A 278 10.06 34.51 15.93
N THR A 279 9.60 35.67 15.47
CA THR A 279 10.19 36.99 15.78
C THR A 279 9.42 37.77 16.85
N GLY A 280 8.57 37.08 17.62
CA GLY A 280 7.74 37.70 18.65
C GLY A 280 8.57 38.28 19.80
N THR A 281 8.03 39.30 20.47
CA THR A 281 8.67 39.94 21.62
C THR A 281 7.99 39.48 22.92
N TYR A 282 8.75 38.79 23.78
CA TYR A 282 8.27 38.14 25.00
C TYR A 282 9.10 38.61 26.22
N PRO A 283 8.88 39.86 26.69
CA PRO A 283 9.64 40.45 27.78
C PRO A 283 9.21 39.89 29.14
N SER A 284 9.90 40.32 30.21
CA SER A 284 9.48 39.97 31.58
C SER A 284 8.02 40.34 31.83
N GLY A 285 7.26 39.44 32.47
CA GLY A 285 5.82 39.59 32.69
C GLY A 285 4.93 39.11 31.54
N ASN A 286 5.49 38.85 30.35
CA ASN A 286 4.76 38.31 29.20
C ASN A 286 5.56 37.20 28.51
N ARG A 287 5.71 36.06 29.20
CA ARG A 287 6.45 34.89 28.72
C ARG A 287 5.51 33.68 28.67
N PRO A 288 5.04 33.27 27.48
CA PRO A 288 4.11 32.16 27.37
C PRO A 288 4.83 30.85 27.71
N LYS A 289 4.07 29.92 28.30
CA LYS A 289 4.52 28.55 28.53
C LYS A 289 4.54 27.77 27.22
N ILE A 290 5.44 26.79 27.10
CA ILE A 290 5.63 25.99 25.87
C ILE A 290 4.32 25.35 25.42
N ASN A 291 3.58 24.74 26.36
CA ASN A 291 2.30 24.06 26.06
C ASN A 291 1.18 25.03 25.63
N GLU A 292 1.33 26.32 25.93
CA GLU A 292 0.36 27.37 25.62
C GLU A 292 0.77 28.19 24.40
N PHE A 293 2.04 28.13 24.00
CA PHE A 293 2.59 28.89 22.89
C PHE A 293 1.98 28.46 21.57
N LYS A 294 1.56 29.44 20.75
CA LYS A 294 0.88 29.21 19.48
C LYS A 294 1.67 29.62 18.26
N ASP A 295 2.79 30.34 18.43
CA ASP A 295 3.51 30.98 17.33
C ASP A 295 4.73 30.18 16.83
N PHE A 296 4.83 28.89 17.18
CA PHE A 296 5.85 27.98 16.61
C PHE A 296 5.85 28.02 15.07
N ASP A 297 7.00 28.05 14.42
CA ASP A 297 7.09 28.08 12.97
C ASP A 297 6.53 26.79 12.34
N MET A 298 6.79 25.64 12.98
CA MET A 298 6.30 24.34 12.52
C MET A 298 5.01 23.95 13.26
N LYS A 299 3.90 23.85 12.53
CA LYS A 299 2.57 23.50 13.09
C LYS A 299 2.29 22.00 12.99
N ALA A 300 1.06 21.60 13.34
CA ALA A 300 0.56 20.23 13.18
C ALA A 300 0.95 19.63 11.82
N PRO A 301 1.49 18.40 11.76
CA PRO A 301 1.50 17.39 12.83
C PRO A 301 2.58 17.56 13.91
N VAL A 302 3.44 18.58 13.82
CA VAL A 302 4.47 18.83 14.84
C VAL A 302 3.83 19.31 16.15
N VAL A 303 4.30 18.75 17.27
CA VAL A 303 3.84 19.11 18.61
C VAL A 303 5.04 19.36 19.51
N TYR A 304 4.98 20.47 20.24
CA TYR A 304 5.95 20.88 21.25
C TYR A 304 5.34 20.74 22.64
N THR A 305 6.04 20.08 23.57
CA THR A 305 5.61 20.02 24.97
C THR A 305 6.76 20.30 25.93
N ASP A 306 6.42 20.84 27.09
CA ASP A 306 7.23 20.85 28.30
C ASP A 306 6.45 20.13 29.40
N ASP A 307 6.90 18.94 29.76
CA ASP A 307 6.24 18.11 30.78
C ASP A 307 6.44 18.70 32.20
N SER A 308 7.43 19.58 32.41
CA SER A 308 7.64 20.23 33.71
C SER A 308 6.83 21.52 33.90
N GLY A 309 6.40 22.15 32.79
CA GLY A 309 5.68 23.43 32.79
C GLY A 309 6.53 24.62 33.27
N VAL A 310 7.84 24.45 33.39
CA VAL A 310 8.74 25.46 33.94
C VAL A 310 9.34 26.32 32.84
N ALA A 311 9.63 25.77 31.65
CA ALA A 311 10.17 26.52 30.54
C ALA A 311 9.17 27.55 30.01
N ASP A 312 9.71 28.61 29.42
CA ASP A 312 8.93 29.70 28.85
C ASP A 312 9.61 30.23 27.58
N ILE A 313 8.83 30.88 26.71
CA ILE A 313 9.37 31.58 25.54
C ILE A 313 9.83 32.98 25.97
N ARG A 314 11.04 33.35 25.56
CA ARG A 314 11.64 34.67 25.78
C ARG A 314 12.13 35.25 24.48
N SER A 315 12.28 36.57 24.46
CA SER A 315 13.06 37.28 23.45
C SER A 315 14.23 38.01 24.12
N VAL A 316 15.39 38.07 23.46
CA VAL A 316 16.49 38.98 23.84
C VAL A 316 16.42 40.24 22.97
N SER A 317 16.90 41.37 23.47
CA SER A 317 17.05 42.58 22.66
C SER A 317 18.12 42.37 21.58
N GLY A 318 17.77 42.51 20.29
CA GLY A 318 18.64 42.29 19.13
C GLY A 318 18.01 41.36 18.07
N ASP A 319 18.75 41.03 17.01
CA ASP A 319 18.26 40.27 15.84
C ASP A 319 18.04 38.75 16.07
N ASN A 320 18.08 38.27 17.31
CA ASN A 320 18.06 36.84 17.64
C ASN A 320 16.69 36.29 18.06
N GLY A 321 15.59 36.98 17.71
CA GLY A 321 14.22 36.44 17.80
C GLY A 321 13.77 35.93 19.18
N ALA A 322 12.77 35.04 19.14
CA ALA A 322 12.28 34.32 20.32
C ALA A 322 13.02 32.98 20.48
N HIS A 323 13.08 32.47 21.70
CA HIS A 323 13.73 31.20 22.04
C HIS A 323 13.08 30.56 23.26
N ILE A 324 13.33 29.27 23.45
CA ILE A 324 12.97 28.58 24.69
C ILE A 324 14.00 28.92 25.76
N TRP A 325 13.53 29.36 26.93
CA TRP A 325 14.34 29.51 28.11
C TRP A 325 14.27 28.28 29.01
N LEU A 326 15.44 27.71 29.30
CA LEU A 326 15.68 26.58 30.20
C LEU A 326 16.27 27.13 31.52
N PRO A 327 15.46 27.36 32.56
CA PRO A 327 15.93 28.00 33.79
C PRO A 327 16.99 27.19 34.52
N ALA A 328 17.92 27.93 35.15
CA ALA A 328 18.91 27.36 36.06
C ALA A 328 18.21 26.57 37.18
N THR A 329 18.84 25.47 37.61
CA THR A 329 18.47 24.64 38.77
C THR A 329 17.04 24.09 38.75
N LYS A 330 16.47 23.93 37.54
CA LYS A 330 15.15 23.34 37.32
C LYS A 330 15.24 22.20 36.31
N ASP A 331 14.44 21.17 36.54
CA ASP A 331 14.26 20.08 35.58
C ASP A 331 13.28 20.51 34.47
N VAL A 332 13.72 20.39 33.23
CA VAL A 332 12.94 20.69 32.04
C VAL A 332 13.20 19.62 30.98
N ILE A 333 12.12 19.18 30.33
CA ILE A 333 12.19 18.29 29.17
C ILE A 333 11.32 18.92 28.07
N ILE A 334 11.98 19.50 27.08
CA ILE A 334 11.32 19.99 25.87
C ILE A 334 11.24 18.84 24.88
N LYS A 335 10.03 18.46 24.50
CA LYS A 335 9.77 17.39 23.53
C LYS A 335 9.21 17.99 22.24
N VAL A 336 9.82 17.63 21.11
CA VAL A 336 9.33 17.95 19.76
C VAL A 336 8.99 16.64 19.06
N THR A 337 7.74 16.44 18.67
CA THR A 337 7.26 15.21 18.02
C THR A 337 6.55 15.54 16.71
N GLY A 338 6.21 14.53 15.92
CA GLY A 338 5.41 14.67 14.70
C GLY A 338 6.22 15.03 13.47
N ILE A 339 7.55 14.96 13.54
CA ILE A 339 8.42 15.30 12.41
C ILE A 339 8.63 14.06 11.53
N ASN A 340 8.22 14.12 10.26
CA ASN A 340 8.45 13.03 9.31
C ASN A 340 9.81 13.19 8.62
N THR A 341 10.72 12.26 8.87
CA THR A 341 12.07 12.23 8.26
C THR A 341 12.24 11.15 7.20
N GLN A 342 11.17 10.45 6.81
CA GLN A 342 11.22 9.45 5.74
C GLN A 342 11.51 10.12 4.39
N ASN A 343 12.32 9.44 3.57
CA ASN A 343 12.69 9.83 2.21
C ASN A 343 13.45 11.18 2.14
N LYS A 344 14.09 11.58 3.25
CA LYS A 344 14.94 12.79 3.32
C LYS A 344 16.44 12.51 3.12
N GLY A 345 16.81 11.26 2.85
CA GLY A 345 18.20 10.85 2.66
C GLY A 345 19.00 10.88 3.96
N ASP A 346 20.22 11.41 3.92
CA ASP A 346 21.05 11.56 5.13
C ASP A 346 20.53 12.73 5.95
N VAL A 347 19.92 12.45 7.11
CA VAL A 347 19.30 13.47 7.95
C VAL A 347 20.31 14.00 8.96
N SER A 348 20.45 15.32 9.03
CA SER A 348 21.24 16.00 10.07
C SER A 348 20.35 16.93 10.88
N LEU A 349 20.51 16.90 12.20
CA LEU A 349 19.88 17.82 13.15
C LEU A 349 20.87 18.93 13.51
N SER A 350 20.42 20.17 13.50
CA SER A 350 21.12 21.29 14.15
C SER A 350 20.20 22.01 15.11
N PHE A 351 20.77 22.56 16.18
CA PHE A 351 20.08 23.46 17.11
C PHE A 351 21.10 24.38 17.77
N GLN A 352 20.64 25.47 18.37
CA GLN A 352 21.50 26.44 19.03
C GLN A 352 21.29 26.47 20.54
N LEU A 353 22.40 26.60 21.27
CA LEU A 353 22.40 26.79 22.71
C LEU A 353 23.19 28.05 23.10
N ALA A 354 22.68 28.82 24.05
CA ALA A 354 23.40 29.92 24.67
C ALA A 354 23.25 29.90 26.19
N ALA A 355 24.38 29.89 26.92
CA ALA A 355 24.40 29.93 28.37
C ALA A 355 24.23 31.38 28.89
N ASN A 356 23.55 31.54 30.02
CA ASN A 356 23.42 32.83 30.69
C ASN A 356 24.46 32.98 31.79
N LEU A 357 25.64 33.51 31.44
CA LEU A 357 26.83 33.58 32.28
C LEU A 357 27.01 35.00 32.83
N PHE A 358 26.28 35.36 33.89
CA PHE A 358 26.24 36.74 34.38
C PHE A 358 27.50 37.15 35.16
N ASP A 359 27.99 36.29 36.06
CA ASP A 359 29.14 36.62 36.92
C ASP A 359 30.47 36.32 36.20
N ALA A 360 31.53 37.06 36.52
CA ALA A 360 32.84 36.90 35.87
C ALA A 360 33.39 35.47 35.98
N GLY A 361 33.06 34.75 37.05
CA GLY A 361 33.44 33.34 37.28
C GLY A 361 32.42 32.32 36.78
N SER A 362 31.28 32.73 36.20
CA SER A 362 30.28 31.78 35.70
C SER A 362 30.82 30.96 34.54
N ALA A 363 30.61 29.65 34.63
CA ALA A 363 30.98 28.68 33.62
C ALA A 363 29.83 27.69 33.40
N ALA A 364 29.79 27.11 32.20
CA ALA A 364 28.86 26.06 31.82
C ALA A 364 29.48 25.17 30.74
N ASN A 365 28.72 24.19 30.26
CA ASN A 365 29.10 23.34 29.16
C ASN A 365 27.92 23.06 28.25
N ILE A 366 28.16 22.91 26.95
CA ILE A 366 27.11 22.49 26.01
C ILE A 366 26.49 21.15 26.42
N ASN A 367 27.27 20.20 26.93
CA ASN A 367 26.76 18.92 27.39
C ASN A 367 26.02 18.97 28.75
N ASN A 368 25.83 20.16 29.34
CA ASN A 368 24.88 20.34 30.45
C ASN A 368 23.43 20.20 29.98
N ILE A 369 23.17 20.35 28.68
CA ILE A 369 21.90 20.00 28.05
C ILE A 369 22.08 18.63 27.38
N GLN A 370 21.17 17.70 27.66
CA GLN A 370 21.17 16.38 27.02
C GLN A 370 20.16 16.34 25.89
N LEU A 371 20.42 15.50 24.89
CA LEU A 371 19.50 15.25 23.79
C LEU A 371 19.14 13.76 23.77
N LYS A 372 17.86 13.45 23.58
CA LYS A 372 17.43 12.15 23.06
C LYS A 372 16.77 12.29 21.70
N VAL A 373 17.01 11.30 20.85
CA VAL A 373 16.35 11.17 19.55
C VAL A 373 15.66 9.81 19.53
N ASN A 374 14.33 9.80 19.41
CA ASN A 374 13.49 8.61 19.55
C ASN A 374 13.80 7.81 20.83
N GLY A 375 14.03 8.51 21.95
CA GLY A 375 14.36 7.91 23.24
C GLY A 375 15.83 7.46 23.40
N VAL A 376 16.65 7.51 22.34
CA VAL A 376 18.08 7.17 22.39
C VAL A 376 18.90 8.40 22.74
N VAL A 377 19.74 8.30 23.77
CA VAL A 377 20.62 9.40 24.20
C VAL A 377 21.68 9.69 23.13
N VAL A 378 21.82 10.97 22.77
CA VAL A 378 22.89 11.48 21.91
C VAL A 378 23.88 12.25 22.79
N ALA A 379 25.12 11.75 22.87
CA ALA A 379 26.16 12.34 23.71
C ALA A 379 26.70 13.64 23.08
N LEU A 380 26.31 14.79 23.63
CA LEU A 380 26.84 16.07 23.16
C LEU A 380 28.32 16.26 23.57
N PRO A 381 29.14 16.92 22.74
CA PRO A 381 30.55 17.17 23.05
C PRO A 381 30.76 17.97 24.33
N ASN A 382 31.85 17.67 25.04
CA ASN A 382 32.36 18.51 26.12
C ASN A 382 32.92 19.82 25.53
N GLN A 383 32.11 20.88 25.57
CA GLN A 383 32.46 22.22 25.11
C GLN A 383 32.26 23.21 26.27
N PRO A 384 33.33 23.54 27.02
CA PRO A 384 33.27 24.53 28.09
C PRO A 384 32.90 25.92 27.56
N LEU A 385 32.10 26.64 28.35
CA LEU A 385 31.65 28.01 28.11
C LEU A 385 31.97 28.84 29.36
N THR A 386 32.54 30.03 29.19
CA THR A 386 32.91 30.90 30.33
C THR A 386 32.58 32.37 30.07
N ASN A 387 32.19 33.10 31.11
CA ASN A 387 31.97 34.55 30.96
C ASN A 387 33.29 35.26 30.59
N ALA A 388 34.39 34.90 31.23
CA ALA A 388 35.73 35.43 30.92
C ALA A 388 36.16 35.19 29.45
N GLY A 389 35.67 34.12 28.82
CA GLY A 389 35.89 33.81 27.41
C GLY A 389 34.93 34.52 26.44
N GLY A 390 34.01 35.35 26.94
CA GLY A 390 33.02 36.06 26.14
C GLY A 390 31.83 35.20 25.69
N ASP A 391 31.53 34.11 26.42
CA ASP A 391 30.45 33.18 26.03
C ASP A 391 29.08 33.54 26.59
N ASN A 392 28.99 34.61 27.41
CA ASN A 392 27.72 35.02 27.98
C ASN A 392 26.71 35.36 26.86
N SER A 393 25.60 34.61 26.82
CA SER A 393 24.53 34.76 25.83
C SER A 393 24.99 34.60 24.37
N LYS A 394 26.18 34.03 24.15
CA LYS A 394 26.68 33.67 22.83
C LYS A 394 26.08 32.34 22.39
N PHE A 395 25.49 32.31 21.20
CA PHE A 395 24.90 31.09 20.65
C PHE A 395 25.97 30.19 20.02
N TYR A 396 25.82 28.90 20.28
CA TYR A 396 26.62 27.83 19.72
C TYR A 396 25.68 26.90 18.96
N THR A 397 25.96 26.69 17.68
CA THR A 397 25.25 25.71 16.85
C THR A 397 25.85 24.34 17.09
N VAL A 398 25.01 23.40 17.55
CA VAL A 398 25.31 21.97 17.67
C VAL A 398 24.76 21.27 16.43
N THR A 399 25.59 20.53 15.70
CA THR A 399 25.20 19.78 14.49
C THR A 399 25.48 18.30 14.67
N ILE A 400 24.44 17.48 14.47
CA ILE A 400 24.44 16.03 14.65
C ILE A 400 24.05 15.39 13.32
N PRO A 401 24.98 14.75 12.60
CA PRO A 401 24.66 14.01 11.39
C PRO A 401 24.06 12.63 11.73
N GLY A 402 23.44 12.01 10.74
CA GLY A 402 23.06 10.59 10.81
C GLY A 402 21.87 10.28 11.70
N ILE A 403 20.91 11.20 11.77
CA ILE A 403 19.64 10.97 12.46
C ILE A 403 18.88 9.87 11.71
N ALA A 404 18.48 8.82 12.43
CA ALA A 404 17.71 7.72 11.85
C ALA A 404 16.35 8.21 11.34
N GLN A 405 15.98 7.81 10.13
CA GLN A 405 14.69 8.19 9.53
C GLN A 405 13.53 7.51 10.25
N ALA A 406 12.45 8.26 10.49
CA ALA A 406 11.24 7.81 11.14
C ALA A 406 10.03 8.59 10.61
N ALA A 407 8.86 7.93 10.55
CA ALA A 407 7.61 8.60 10.20
C ALA A 407 7.18 9.64 11.24
N ASN A 408 7.61 9.44 12.50
CA ASN A 408 7.36 10.32 13.63
C ASN A 408 8.63 10.39 14.50
N LEU A 409 9.56 11.27 14.12
CA LEU A 409 10.76 11.56 14.89
C LEU A 409 10.38 12.34 16.17
N THR A 410 10.97 11.94 17.29
CA THR A 410 10.88 12.61 18.58
C THR A 410 12.25 13.14 19.00
N LEU A 411 12.33 14.44 19.29
CA LEU A 411 13.50 15.09 19.89
C LEU A 411 13.16 15.46 21.34
N GLU A 412 14.05 15.16 22.28
CA GLU A 412 13.90 15.54 23.69
C GLU A 412 15.14 16.29 24.16
N PHE A 413 15.01 17.58 24.43
CA PHE A 413 16.05 18.41 25.03
C PHE A 413 15.85 18.45 26.54
N ILE A 414 16.82 17.93 27.28
CA ILE A 414 16.73 17.69 28.72
C ILE A 414 17.70 18.63 29.43
N SER A 415 17.17 19.52 30.26
CA SER A 415 17.92 20.37 31.18
C SER A 415 17.66 19.87 32.59
N ALA A 416 18.60 19.13 33.18
CA ALA A 416 18.50 18.66 34.56
C ALA A 416 18.94 19.75 35.55
N ALA A 417 18.26 19.86 36.69
CA ALA A 417 18.55 20.83 37.74
C ALA A 417 20.00 20.75 38.26
N ASP A 418 20.56 19.54 38.25
CA ASP A 418 21.94 19.29 38.70
C ASP A 418 23.01 19.61 37.67
N SER A 419 22.66 19.65 36.38
CA SER A 419 23.60 19.97 35.30
C SER A 419 23.52 21.44 34.88
N ASN A 420 22.32 21.99 34.76
CA ASN A 420 22.11 23.37 34.35
C ASN A 420 22.09 24.32 35.56
N LYS A 421 23.23 24.95 35.87
CA LYS A 421 23.36 25.91 36.98
C LYS A 421 23.25 27.38 36.60
N VAL A 422 23.19 27.70 35.31
CA VAL A 422 23.28 29.08 34.80
C VAL A 422 22.06 29.53 33.99
N GLY A 423 21.26 28.58 33.48
CA GLY A 423 20.20 28.82 32.54
C GLY A 423 20.70 28.80 31.09
N PHE A 424 19.89 28.24 30.20
CA PHE A 424 20.21 28.10 28.78
C PHE A 424 19.07 28.61 27.90
N ARG A 425 19.43 29.08 26.71
CA ARG A 425 18.52 29.37 25.62
C ARG A 425 18.63 28.24 24.61
N LEU A 426 17.51 27.70 24.15
CA LEU A 426 17.41 26.74 23.05
C LEU A 426 16.70 27.41 21.88
N ASP A 427 17.35 27.42 20.72
CA ASP A 427 16.86 28.11 19.52
C ASP A 427 17.21 27.35 18.23
N ASN A 428 16.62 27.74 17.10
CA ASN A 428 16.98 27.34 15.73
C ASN A 428 17.11 25.82 15.53
N ILE A 429 16.08 25.06 15.91
CA ILE A 429 16.04 23.60 15.71
C ILE A 429 15.75 23.34 14.24
N GLU A 430 16.66 22.69 13.53
CA GLU A 430 16.59 22.49 12.08
C GLU A 430 16.98 21.05 11.71
N LEU A 431 16.22 20.44 10.80
CA LEU A 431 16.60 19.17 10.16
C LEU A 431 16.79 19.39 8.67
N THR A 432 17.92 18.89 8.18
CA THR A 432 18.29 18.95 6.76
C THR A 432 18.43 17.55 6.19
N GLY A 433 18.04 17.38 4.93
CA GLY A 433 18.22 16.17 4.15
C GLY A 433 19.41 16.31 3.19
N GLY A 434 20.15 15.21 2.99
CA GLY A 434 21.30 15.12 2.09
C GLY A 434 21.19 13.94 1.13
N SER A 435 21.93 14.00 0.02
CA SER A 435 22.07 12.86 -0.90
C SER A 435 22.81 11.72 -0.20
N SER A 436 22.19 10.54 -0.11
CA SER A 436 22.79 9.35 0.48
C SER A 436 23.97 8.86 -0.37
N ASN A 437 25.18 9.28 -0.04
CA ASN A 437 26.40 8.92 -0.79
C ASN A 437 27.02 7.58 -0.34
N GLY A 438 26.22 6.64 0.16
CA GLY A 438 26.69 5.30 0.56
C GLY A 438 27.80 5.29 1.63
N GLY A 439 28.05 6.44 2.28
CA GLY A 439 29.02 6.60 3.36
C GLY A 439 28.33 6.48 4.72
N ASN A 440 29.09 6.09 5.73
CA ASN A 440 28.63 6.00 7.11
C ASN A 440 28.00 7.33 7.57
N PRO A 441 26.71 7.39 7.94
CA PRO A 441 26.04 8.64 8.29
C PRO A 441 26.55 9.29 9.60
N GLY A 442 27.39 8.58 10.37
CA GLY A 442 27.88 8.98 11.68
C GLY A 442 29.15 9.84 11.66
N GLY A 443 29.09 11.05 11.09
CA GLY A 443 30.11 12.07 11.30
C GLY A 443 30.17 12.54 12.77
N PRO A 444 31.26 13.22 13.19
CA PRO A 444 31.35 13.76 14.55
C PRO A 444 30.26 14.81 14.79
N ILE A 445 29.78 14.91 16.04
CA ILE A 445 28.95 16.04 16.45
C ILE A 445 29.83 17.28 16.53
N ILE A 446 29.45 18.32 15.80
CA ILE A 446 30.21 19.56 15.69
C ILE A 446 29.52 20.64 16.53
N VAL A 447 30.32 21.41 17.26
CA VAL A 447 29.85 22.60 17.98
C VAL A 447 30.65 23.81 17.47
N THR A 448 29.95 24.82 16.96
CA THR A 448 30.57 26.05 16.44
C THR A 448 29.89 27.28 16.98
N PRO A 449 30.64 28.34 17.34
CA PRO A 449 30.05 29.67 17.55
C PRO A 449 29.16 30.05 16.37
N THR A 450 27.93 30.49 16.65
CA THR A 450 27.08 31.10 15.63
C THR A 450 27.70 32.44 15.22
N LYS A 451 27.78 32.68 13.90
CA LYS A 451 28.36 33.91 13.34
C LYS A 451 27.45 35.11 13.54
#